data_AF-A0ABD2KN82-F1
#
_entry.id   AF-A0ABD2KN82-F1
#
_cell.length_a   1.000
_cell.length_b   1.000
_cell.length_c   1.000
_cell.angle_alpha   90.00
_cell.angle_beta   90.00
_cell.angle_gamma   90.00
#
_symmetry.space_group_name_H-M   'P 1'
#
loop_
_entity.id
_entity.type
_entity.pdbx_description
1 polymer ?
#
loop_
_entity_poly.entity_id
_entity_poly.type
_entity_poly.pdbx_seq_one_letter_code
_entity_poly.pdbx_strand_id
1 'polypeptide(L)'
;MTSINTSSTDPFYLAYRSAGPSADLIVPAVALYLVALVGIVMNATVLVVTVKFNSLRGSANFLMALICLCELVHQIGHTFFLFVVISGTNFVSLLTADLIMTQMIFALNCGLMAMFCAAFDRLFAVALPFNPTTGVVAETLLSPSIGYKILSGTFIIALCSTFCYLAIFVIIRCKKGVTQQTNTRVLRSLVIILSISIGGYLINLAMYQLPNAVNVFGSILGSPIRAWQFGFISGTLLNAAAGSNAIVLYFCSIEYRRVFKKEFEALKGYFCNKNAVHPIGAKNEVQNANPNKKLNIIRLSQQINVKTINLNRY
;
A
#
# COMPACT_ATOMS: atom_id res chain seq x y z
N MET A 1 -29.92 17.00 -9.08
CA MET A 1 -29.34 17.68 -7.89
C MET A 1 -30.33 17.55 -6.75
N THR A 2 -30.07 16.68 -5.78
CA THR A 2 -30.83 16.64 -4.52
C THR A 2 -30.41 17.85 -3.68
N SER A 3 -31.36 18.64 -3.22
CA SER A 3 -31.10 19.84 -2.41
C SER A 3 -30.47 19.45 -1.07
N ILE A 4 -29.39 20.13 -0.69
CA ILE A 4 -28.77 19.99 0.64
C ILE A 4 -29.81 20.37 1.68
N ASN A 5 -29.98 19.56 2.74
CA ASN A 5 -30.86 19.92 3.83
C ASN A 5 -30.28 21.14 4.57
N THR A 6 -30.81 22.33 4.26
CA THR A 6 -30.35 23.59 4.84
C THR A 6 -30.82 23.81 6.28
N SER A 7 -31.66 22.91 6.82
CA SER A 7 -32.21 23.02 8.18
C SER A 7 -31.27 22.50 9.28
N SER A 8 -30.04 22.09 8.94
CA SER A 8 -29.09 21.59 9.94
C SER A 8 -28.71 22.69 10.93
N THR A 9 -28.86 22.39 12.23
CA THR A 9 -28.43 23.23 13.36
C THR A 9 -27.01 22.89 13.83
N ASP A 10 -26.32 21.99 13.12
CA ASP A 10 -24.97 21.57 13.47
C ASP A 10 -23.98 22.77 13.42
N PRO A 11 -23.25 23.06 14.51
CA PRO A 11 -22.35 24.21 14.57
C PRO A 11 -21.24 24.18 13.51
N PHE A 12 -20.74 22.99 13.13
CA PHE A 12 -19.71 22.86 12.11
C PHE A 12 -20.27 23.19 10.72
N TYR A 13 -21.48 22.69 10.40
CA TYR A 13 -22.18 23.05 9.17
C TYR A 13 -22.43 24.56 9.06
N LEU A 14 -22.96 25.17 10.13
CA LEU A 14 -23.25 26.61 10.15
C LEU A 14 -21.98 27.46 10.00
N ALA A 15 -20.87 27.04 10.60
CA ALA A 15 -19.59 27.75 10.51
C ALA A 15 -19.02 27.76 9.08
N TYR A 16 -19.11 26.65 8.35
CA TYR A 16 -18.38 26.49 7.10
C TYR A 16 -19.24 26.53 5.83
N ARG A 17 -20.58 26.49 5.90
CA ARG A 17 -21.43 26.36 4.69
C ARG A 17 -21.31 27.50 3.69
N SER A 18 -20.92 28.67 4.16
CA SER A 18 -20.75 29.90 3.35
C SER A 18 -19.39 30.57 3.59
N ALA A 19 -18.45 29.90 4.25
CA ALA A 19 -17.15 30.47 4.58
C ALA A 19 -16.19 30.53 3.38
N GLY A 20 -16.50 29.83 2.28
CA GLY A 20 -15.56 29.63 1.18
C GLY A 20 -14.35 28.79 1.62
N PRO A 21 -13.20 28.90 0.93
CA PRO A 21 -11.97 28.21 1.31
C PRO A 21 -11.51 28.67 2.70
N SER A 22 -11.50 27.75 3.68
CA SER A 22 -11.08 28.04 5.06
C SER A 22 -9.80 27.29 5.41
N ALA A 23 -8.84 28.00 6.03
CA ALA A 23 -7.58 27.42 6.47
C ALA A 23 -7.77 26.25 7.46
N ASP A 24 -8.80 26.32 8.31
CA ASP A 24 -9.13 25.28 9.29
C ASP A 24 -9.46 23.92 8.65
N LEU A 25 -9.95 23.94 7.42
CA LEU A 25 -10.28 22.74 6.64
C LEU A 25 -9.14 22.38 5.68
N ILE A 26 -8.55 23.38 5.03
CA ILE A 26 -7.50 23.19 4.00
C ILE A 26 -6.24 22.58 4.63
N VAL A 27 -5.77 23.11 5.76
CA VAL A 27 -4.53 22.64 6.39
C VAL A 27 -4.57 21.15 6.73
N PRO A 28 -5.58 20.62 7.46
CA PRO A 28 -5.66 19.20 7.74
C PRO A 28 -5.89 18.35 6.48
N ALA A 29 -6.65 18.85 5.49
CA ALA A 29 -6.84 18.16 4.21
C ALA A 29 -5.53 18.00 3.43
N VAL A 30 -4.72 19.07 3.35
CA VAL A 30 -3.40 19.06 2.70
C VAL A 30 -2.46 18.12 3.45
N ALA A 31 -2.40 18.20 4.78
CA ALA A 31 -1.55 17.33 5.59
C ALA A 31 -1.88 15.85 5.39
N LEU A 32 -3.16 15.49 5.44
CA LEU A 32 -3.64 14.14 5.18
C LEU A 32 -3.29 13.69 3.75
N TYR A 33 -3.52 14.55 2.76
CA TYR A 33 -3.24 14.24 1.37
C TYR A 33 -1.75 14.03 1.09
N LEU A 34 -0.85 14.80 1.70
CA LEU A 34 0.60 14.61 1.52
C LEU A 34 1.05 13.23 2.02
N VAL A 35 0.49 12.75 3.14
CA VAL A 35 0.76 11.40 3.64
C VAL A 35 0.16 10.35 2.71
N ALA A 36 -1.08 10.54 2.27
CA ALA A 36 -1.74 9.64 1.31
C ALA A 36 -0.97 9.57 -0.02
N LEU A 37 -0.41 10.69 -0.50
CA LEU A 37 0.37 10.76 -1.75
C LEU A 37 1.62 9.90 -1.68
N VAL A 38 2.34 9.92 -0.55
CA VAL A 38 3.47 9.01 -0.33
C VAL A 38 3.00 7.56 -0.40
N GLY A 39 1.89 7.24 0.25
CA GLY A 39 1.29 5.91 0.20
C GLY A 39 0.89 5.47 -1.21
N ILE A 40 0.27 6.35 -2.01
CA ILE A 40 -0.10 6.10 -3.41
C ILE A 40 1.13 5.69 -4.21
N VAL A 41 2.22 6.47 -4.12
CA VAL A 41 3.46 6.18 -4.85
C VAL A 41 4.07 4.86 -4.38
N MET A 42 4.14 4.63 -3.06
CA MET A 42 4.74 3.43 -2.48
C MET A 42 3.95 2.16 -2.84
N ASN A 43 2.64 2.17 -2.67
CA ASN A 43 1.76 1.05 -2.99
C ASN A 43 1.74 0.76 -4.50
N ALA A 44 1.70 1.79 -5.36
CA ALA A 44 1.82 1.63 -6.80
C ALA A 44 3.16 0.99 -7.20
N THR A 45 4.25 1.38 -6.53
CA THR A 45 5.57 0.78 -6.79
C THR A 45 5.57 -0.72 -6.46
N VAL A 46 4.96 -1.13 -5.34
CA VAL A 46 4.83 -2.56 -4.97
C VAL A 46 4.05 -3.34 -6.04
N LEU A 47 2.96 -2.78 -6.57
CA LEU A 47 2.19 -3.39 -7.65
C LEU A 47 3.04 -3.60 -8.91
N VAL A 48 3.71 -2.53 -9.36
CA VAL A 48 4.54 -2.56 -10.57
C VAL A 48 5.65 -3.61 -10.44
N VAL A 49 6.37 -3.65 -9.31
CA VAL A 49 7.45 -4.63 -9.13
C VAL A 49 6.93 -6.06 -9.04
N THR A 50 5.75 -6.27 -8.44
CA THR A 50 5.16 -7.61 -8.31
C THR A 50 4.75 -8.16 -9.67
N VAL A 51 4.18 -7.33 -10.54
CA VAL A 51 3.80 -7.71 -11.91
C VAL A 51 5.03 -7.96 -12.79
N LYS A 52 6.03 -7.06 -12.70
CA LYS A 52 7.22 -7.06 -13.56
C LYS A 52 8.17 -8.23 -13.28
N PHE A 53 8.33 -8.65 -12.02
CA PHE A 53 9.32 -9.66 -11.65
C PHE A 53 8.69 -11.01 -11.34
N ASN A 54 8.96 -12.00 -12.20
CA ASN A 54 8.47 -13.37 -12.01
C ASN A 54 8.90 -14.00 -10.67
N SER A 55 10.03 -13.57 -10.11
CA SER A 55 10.49 -14.03 -8.79
C SER A 55 9.56 -13.63 -7.65
N LEU A 56 8.65 -12.68 -7.88
CA LEU A 56 7.67 -12.23 -6.91
C LEU A 56 6.28 -12.83 -7.14
N ARG A 57 6.06 -13.76 -8.07
CA ARG A 57 4.71 -14.29 -8.39
C ARG A 57 4.21 -15.42 -7.47
N GLY A 58 4.68 -15.47 -6.22
CA GLY A 58 4.15 -16.40 -5.22
C GLY A 58 2.78 -15.97 -4.68
N SER A 59 1.97 -16.91 -4.18
CA SER A 59 0.61 -16.65 -3.65
C SER A 59 0.58 -15.50 -2.63
N ALA A 60 1.53 -15.48 -1.70
CA ALA A 60 1.58 -14.44 -0.69
C ALA A 60 1.97 -13.07 -1.24
N ASN A 61 2.81 -13.01 -2.27
CA ASN A 61 3.13 -11.74 -2.92
C ASN A 61 1.96 -11.24 -3.76
N PHE A 62 1.16 -12.14 -4.36
CA PHE A 62 -0.10 -11.77 -5.00
C PHE A 62 -1.06 -11.15 -3.99
N LEU A 63 -1.17 -11.74 -2.80
CA LEU A 63 -2.01 -11.20 -1.75
C LEU A 63 -1.50 -9.87 -1.19
N MET A 64 -0.18 -9.71 -1.07
CA MET A 64 0.44 -8.41 -0.77
C MET A 64 0.18 -7.36 -1.86
N ALA A 65 0.21 -7.75 -3.13
CA ALA A 65 -0.15 -6.86 -4.23
C ALA A 65 -1.64 -6.48 -4.15
N LEU A 66 -2.54 -7.42 -3.84
CA LEU A 66 -3.94 -7.11 -3.63
C LEU A 66 -4.16 -6.12 -2.48
N ILE A 67 -3.46 -6.29 -1.35
CA ILE A 67 -3.48 -5.32 -0.23
C ILE A 67 -3.02 -3.94 -0.74
N CYS A 68 -1.90 -3.86 -1.46
CA CYS A 68 -1.40 -2.58 -1.99
C CYS A 68 -2.36 -1.94 -3.00
N LEU A 69 -3.09 -2.73 -3.80
CA LEU A 69 -4.13 -2.23 -4.69
C LEU A 69 -5.30 -1.62 -3.93
N CYS A 70 -5.78 -2.31 -2.89
CA CYS A 70 -6.83 -1.81 -2.02
C CYS A 70 -6.41 -0.51 -1.31
N GLU A 71 -5.21 -0.46 -0.74
CA GLU A 71 -4.68 0.74 -0.09
C GLU A 71 -4.46 1.89 -1.08
N LEU A 72 -4.05 1.60 -2.32
CA LEU A 72 -3.94 2.58 -3.40
C LEU A 72 -5.30 3.22 -3.72
N VAL A 73 -6.34 2.41 -3.91
CA VAL A 73 -7.70 2.91 -4.21
C VAL A 73 -8.27 3.68 -3.02
N HIS A 74 -8.03 3.21 -1.79
CA HIS A 74 -8.39 3.93 -0.56
C HIS A 74 -7.74 5.32 -0.53
N GLN A 75 -6.43 5.42 -0.73
CA GLN A 75 -5.69 6.67 -0.61
C GLN A 75 -6.00 7.67 -1.73
N ILE A 76 -6.30 7.21 -2.95
CA ILE A 76 -6.71 8.08 -4.07
C ILE A 76 -7.94 8.92 -3.70
N GLY A 77 -8.86 8.38 -2.90
CA GLY A 77 -10.07 9.11 -2.53
C GLY A 77 -9.81 10.34 -1.65
N HIS A 78 -8.67 10.43 -0.97
CA HIS A 78 -8.28 11.66 -0.25
C HIS A 78 -8.04 12.84 -1.21
N THR A 79 -7.75 12.58 -2.49
CA THR A 79 -7.69 13.61 -3.54
C THR A 79 -9.02 14.34 -3.68
N PHE A 80 -10.13 13.60 -3.62
CA PHE A 80 -11.47 14.20 -3.72
C PHE A 80 -11.78 15.08 -2.53
N PHE A 81 -11.46 14.61 -1.31
CA PHE A 81 -11.63 15.41 -0.11
C PHE A 81 -10.83 16.72 -0.18
N LEU A 82 -9.57 16.66 -0.62
CA LEU A 82 -8.74 17.84 -0.82
C LEU A 82 -9.35 18.82 -1.84
N PHE A 83 -9.83 18.30 -2.98
CA PHE A 83 -10.44 19.12 -4.03
C PHE A 83 -11.70 19.84 -3.56
N VAL A 84 -12.58 19.13 -2.83
CA VAL A 84 -13.82 19.70 -2.26
C VAL A 84 -13.52 20.84 -1.30
N VAL A 85 -12.50 20.68 -0.45
CA VAL A 85 -12.12 21.71 0.53
C VAL A 85 -11.42 22.91 -0.13
N ILE A 86 -10.52 22.69 -1.09
CA ILE A 86 -9.82 23.78 -1.79
C ILE A 86 -10.79 24.61 -2.65
N SER A 87 -11.78 23.98 -3.27
CA SER A 87 -12.78 24.69 -4.08
C SER A 87 -13.73 25.57 -3.26
N GLY A 88 -13.70 25.49 -1.93
CA GLY A 88 -14.56 26.25 -1.03
C GLY A 88 -16.00 25.74 -0.97
N THR A 89 -16.34 24.70 -1.74
CA THR A 89 -17.59 23.95 -1.58
C THR A 89 -17.43 22.97 -0.42
N ASN A 90 -17.31 23.51 0.80
CA ASN A 90 -17.01 22.74 2.02
C ASN A 90 -17.99 21.58 2.28
N PHE A 91 -19.19 21.62 1.69
CA PHE A 91 -20.18 20.56 1.77
C PHE A 91 -20.67 20.15 0.37
N VAL A 92 -20.73 18.84 0.17
CA VAL A 92 -21.34 18.21 -1.01
C VAL A 92 -22.65 17.53 -0.60
N SER A 93 -23.53 17.26 -1.56
CA SER A 93 -24.76 16.52 -1.28
C SER A 93 -24.46 15.13 -0.73
N LEU A 94 -25.30 14.61 0.17
CA LEU A 94 -25.09 13.30 0.81
C LEU A 94 -24.92 12.18 -0.24
N LEU A 95 -25.70 12.21 -1.32
CA LEU A 95 -25.59 11.22 -2.40
C LEU A 95 -24.24 11.30 -3.12
N THR A 96 -23.73 12.51 -3.35
CA THR A 96 -22.41 12.71 -3.96
C THR A 96 -21.31 12.26 -3.01
N ALA A 97 -21.40 12.61 -1.73
CA ALA A 97 -20.47 12.16 -0.70
C ALA A 97 -20.46 10.63 -0.63
N ASP A 98 -21.63 10.00 -0.56
CA ASP A 98 -21.78 8.55 -0.46
C ASP A 98 -21.19 7.82 -1.67
N LEU A 99 -21.46 8.31 -2.89
CA LEU A 99 -20.92 7.72 -4.11
C LEU A 99 -19.38 7.79 -4.17
N ILE A 100 -18.79 8.90 -3.75
CA ILE A 100 -17.33 9.07 -3.72
C ILE A 100 -16.71 8.23 -2.59
N MET A 101 -17.30 8.26 -1.40
CA MET A 101 -16.78 7.58 -0.22
C MET A 101 -16.97 6.07 -0.27
N THR A 102 -18.00 5.57 -0.94
CA THR A 102 -18.29 4.12 -1.04
C THR A 102 -17.11 3.37 -1.63
N GLN A 103 -16.47 3.89 -2.68
CA GLN A 103 -15.31 3.25 -3.29
C GLN A 103 -14.13 3.18 -2.31
N MET A 104 -13.88 4.24 -1.56
CA MET A 104 -12.80 4.29 -0.56
C MET A 104 -13.05 3.29 0.56
N ILE A 105 -14.28 3.25 1.08
CA ILE A 105 -14.69 2.36 2.16
C ILE A 105 -14.65 0.91 1.68
N PHE A 106 -15.10 0.63 0.47
CA PHE A 106 -15.00 -0.69 -0.13
C PHE A 106 -13.55 -1.15 -0.23
N ALA A 107 -12.66 -0.31 -0.78
CA ALA A 107 -11.25 -0.62 -0.90
C ALA A 107 -10.59 -0.86 0.46
N LEU A 108 -10.92 -0.05 1.47
CA LEU A 108 -10.47 -0.22 2.85
C LEU A 108 -10.85 -1.60 3.41
N ASN A 109 -12.12 -1.99 3.27
CA ASN A 109 -12.61 -3.27 3.75
C ASN A 109 -12.03 -4.46 2.98
N CYS A 110 -11.85 -4.33 1.66
CA CYS A 110 -11.15 -5.33 0.86
C CYS A 110 -9.69 -5.49 1.29
N GLY A 111 -9.00 -4.39 1.64
CA GLY A 111 -7.65 -4.42 2.18
C GLY A 111 -7.59 -5.20 3.49
N LEU A 112 -8.49 -4.91 4.43
CA LEU A 112 -8.63 -5.64 5.70
C LEU A 112 -8.93 -7.13 5.49
N MET A 113 -9.79 -7.46 4.52
CA MET A 113 -10.08 -8.84 4.16
C MET A 113 -8.86 -9.56 3.56
N ALA A 114 -8.13 -8.90 2.65
CA ALA A 114 -6.94 -9.47 2.05
C ALA A 114 -5.84 -9.71 3.09
N MET A 115 -5.71 -8.79 4.06
CA MET A 115 -4.84 -8.94 5.23
C MET A 115 -5.24 -10.13 6.10
N PHE A 116 -6.54 -10.32 6.35
CA PHE A 116 -7.07 -11.49 7.06
C PHE A 116 -6.77 -12.80 6.30
N CYS A 117 -7.07 -12.85 5.00
CA CYS A 117 -6.74 -14.00 4.16
C CYS A 117 -5.24 -14.31 4.18
N ALA A 118 -4.38 -13.28 4.24
CA ALA A 118 -2.93 -13.47 4.33
C ALA A 118 -2.53 -14.08 5.67
N ALA A 119 -3.25 -13.74 6.74
CA ALA A 119 -3.04 -14.34 8.05
C ALA A 119 -3.36 -15.82 8.00
N PHE A 120 -4.51 -16.14 7.42
CA PHE A 120 -4.98 -17.51 7.30
C PHE A 120 -4.07 -18.37 6.41
N ASP A 121 -3.70 -17.90 5.22
CA ASP A 121 -2.77 -18.59 4.32
C ASP A 121 -1.46 -18.94 5.04
N ARG A 122 -0.91 -17.99 5.79
CA ARG A 122 0.34 -18.21 6.53
C ARG A 122 0.18 -19.12 7.74
N LEU A 123 -0.94 -19.02 8.47
CA LEU A 123 -1.23 -19.90 9.59
C LEU A 123 -1.29 -21.36 9.13
N PHE A 124 -2.02 -21.65 8.04
CA PHE A 124 -2.13 -22.99 7.48
C PHE A 124 -0.80 -23.50 6.94
N ALA A 125 -0.05 -22.68 6.21
CA ALA A 125 1.26 -23.06 5.68
C ALA A 125 2.26 -23.46 6.78
N VAL A 126 2.16 -22.86 7.97
CA VAL A 126 3.04 -23.18 9.11
C VAL A 126 2.51 -24.35 9.95
N ALA A 127 1.20 -24.39 10.18
CA ALA A 127 0.55 -25.39 11.03
C ALA A 127 0.43 -26.77 10.35
N LEU A 128 0.21 -26.81 9.04
CA LEU A 128 -0.06 -28.04 8.28
C LEU A 128 0.89 -28.18 7.08
N PRO A 129 2.18 -28.51 7.30
CA PRO A 129 3.19 -28.58 6.22
C PRO A 129 2.96 -29.71 5.19
N PHE A 130 1.98 -30.60 5.38
CA PHE A 130 1.78 -31.80 4.56
C PHE A 130 0.48 -31.83 3.73
N ASN A 131 -0.33 -30.76 3.72
CA ASN A 131 -1.54 -30.68 2.88
C ASN A 131 -1.61 -29.35 2.12
N PRO A 132 -1.46 -29.34 0.77
CA PRO A 132 -1.70 -28.15 -0.02
C PRO A 132 -3.20 -27.83 -0.01
N THR A 133 -3.57 -26.75 0.68
CA THR A 133 -4.95 -26.24 0.72
C THR A 133 -5.07 -25.04 -0.22
N THR A 134 -6.04 -25.11 -1.14
CA THR A 134 -6.35 -24.06 -2.10
C THR A 134 -7.13 -22.94 -1.40
N GLY A 135 -6.44 -21.83 -1.12
CA GLY A 135 -6.92 -20.69 -0.33
C GLY A 135 -8.03 -19.84 -0.97
N VAL A 136 -9.25 -20.37 -1.06
CA VAL A 136 -10.44 -19.59 -1.47
C VAL A 136 -11.34 -19.36 -0.26
N VAL A 137 -10.94 -18.41 0.59
CA VAL A 137 -11.78 -17.87 1.69
C VAL A 137 -12.61 -16.66 1.20
N ALA A 138 -12.31 -16.15 0.01
CA ALA A 138 -12.92 -14.95 -0.57
C ALA A 138 -14.41 -15.12 -0.96
N GLU A 139 -14.94 -16.35 -1.05
CA GLU A 139 -16.32 -16.59 -1.48
C GLU A 139 -17.36 -16.56 -0.34
N THR A 140 -16.94 -16.64 0.93
CA THR A 140 -17.88 -16.76 2.05
C THR A 140 -18.55 -15.44 2.47
N LEU A 141 -18.16 -14.30 1.87
CA LEU A 141 -18.50 -12.97 2.39
C LEU A 141 -19.21 -12.04 1.41
N LEU A 142 -19.65 -12.54 0.26
CA LEU A 142 -20.47 -11.80 -0.73
C LEU A 142 -21.98 -11.75 -0.37
N SER A 143 -22.34 -11.67 0.92
CA SER A 143 -23.75 -11.61 1.34
C SER A 143 -24.24 -10.16 1.56
N PRO A 144 -25.30 -9.70 0.87
CA PRO A 144 -25.70 -8.30 0.83
C PRO A 144 -26.61 -7.92 2.01
N SER A 145 -26.02 -7.49 3.13
CA SER A 145 -26.73 -6.68 4.16
C SER A 145 -25.72 -5.80 4.92
N ILE A 146 -25.29 -4.72 4.27
CA ILE A 146 -23.96 -4.12 4.41
C ILE A 146 -24.12 -2.65 4.82
N GLY A 147 -23.95 -2.38 6.12
CA GLY A 147 -23.88 -1.03 6.69
C GLY A 147 -23.43 -1.09 8.13
N TYR A 148 -24.34 -1.43 9.04
CA TYR A 148 -24.03 -1.62 10.47
C TYR A 148 -23.27 -2.93 10.78
N LYS A 149 -23.41 -3.96 9.94
CA LYS A 149 -22.60 -5.18 10.01
C LYS A 149 -21.16 -4.98 9.54
N ILE A 150 -20.86 -3.92 8.79
CA ILE A 150 -19.52 -3.67 8.28
C ILE A 150 -18.65 -3.14 9.41
N LEU A 151 -19.11 -2.20 10.23
CA LEU A 151 -18.28 -1.65 11.30
C LEU A 151 -17.97 -2.72 12.38
N SER A 152 -18.97 -3.50 12.79
CA SER A 152 -18.77 -4.63 13.72
C SER A 152 -18.00 -5.78 13.06
N GLY A 153 -18.30 -6.10 11.79
CA GLY A 153 -17.59 -7.12 11.02
C GLY A 153 -16.11 -6.77 10.83
N THR A 154 -15.78 -5.52 10.52
CA THR A 154 -14.41 -5.04 10.34
C THR A 154 -13.63 -5.08 11.64
N PHE A 155 -14.26 -4.72 12.77
CA PHE A 155 -13.65 -4.90 14.09
C PHE A 155 -13.43 -6.38 14.42
N ILE A 156 -14.40 -7.25 14.14
CA ILE A 156 -14.28 -8.71 14.34
C ILE A 156 -13.18 -9.28 13.45
N ILE A 157 -13.12 -8.91 12.18
CA ILE A 157 -12.08 -9.36 11.23
C ILE A 157 -10.71 -8.87 11.68
N ALA A 158 -10.60 -7.63 12.16
CA ALA A 158 -9.36 -7.10 12.70
C ALA A 158 -8.91 -7.87 13.96
N LEU A 159 -9.84 -8.21 14.87
CA LEU A 159 -9.57 -9.04 16.03
C LEU A 159 -9.17 -10.48 15.66
N CYS A 160 -9.91 -11.12 14.74
CA CYS A 160 -9.58 -12.45 14.25
C CYS A 160 -8.21 -12.46 13.56
N SER A 161 -7.90 -11.44 12.75
CA SER A 161 -6.57 -11.27 12.14
C SER A 161 -5.49 -11.16 13.20
N THR A 162 -5.71 -10.31 14.21
CA THR A 162 -4.80 -10.13 15.34
C THR A 162 -4.54 -11.45 16.06
N PHE A 163 -5.59 -12.24 16.32
CA PHE A 163 -5.48 -13.55 16.94
C PHE A 163 -4.70 -14.54 16.09
N CYS A 164 -4.99 -14.62 14.78
CA CYS A 164 -4.24 -15.47 13.85
C CYS A 164 -2.75 -15.11 13.83
N TYR A 165 -2.40 -13.82 13.89
CA TYR A 165 -1.01 -13.40 13.94
C TYR A 165 -0.32 -13.67 15.27
N LEU A 166 -1.04 -13.54 16.38
CA LEU A 166 -0.53 -13.96 17.68
C LEU A 166 -0.22 -15.46 17.67
N ALA A 167 -1.11 -16.27 17.08
CA ALA A 167 -0.91 -17.71 16.92
C ALA A 167 0.31 -18.02 16.03
N ILE A 168 0.45 -17.36 14.87
CA ILE A 168 1.64 -17.48 14.01
C ILE A 168 2.92 -17.13 14.77
N PHE A 169 2.92 -16.01 15.51
CA PHE A 169 4.08 -15.56 16.28
C PHE A 169 4.48 -16.59 17.35
N VAL A 170 3.50 -17.12 18.09
CA VAL A 170 3.72 -18.19 19.08
C VAL A 170 4.26 -19.45 18.40
N ILE A 171 3.64 -19.90 17.29
CA ILE A 171 4.10 -21.10 16.57
C ILE A 171 5.55 -20.94 16.07
N ILE A 172 5.92 -19.78 15.52
CA ILE A 172 7.30 -19.49 15.09
C ILE A 172 8.26 -19.55 16.28
N ARG A 173 7.87 -19.01 17.44
CA ARG A 173 8.70 -19.01 18.65
C ARG A 173 8.85 -20.41 19.25
N CYS A 174 7.83 -21.23 19.15
CA CYS A 174 7.81 -22.59 19.69
C CYS A 174 8.51 -23.61 18.78
N LYS A 175 8.45 -23.44 17.45
CA LYS A 175 9.02 -24.40 16.49
C LYS A 175 10.52 -24.13 16.25
N LYS A 176 11.36 -24.59 17.19
CA LYS A 176 12.83 -24.61 17.03
C LYS A 176 13.23 -25.83 16.19
N GLY A 177 13.37 -25.65 14.88
CA GLY A 177 13.90 -26.69 14.02
C GLY A 177 13.36 -26.61 12.60
N VAL A 178 14.26 -26.41 11.64
CA VAL A 178 14.02 -26.56 10.20
C VAL A 178 12.86 -25.71 9.66
N THR A 179 13.07 -24.40 9.56
CA THR A 179 12.27 -23.55 8.66
C THR A 179 13.17 -22.86 7.66
N GLN A 180 12.87 -23.06 6.39
CA GLN A 180 13.51 -22.46 5.23
C GLN A 180 13.68 -20.95 5.44
N GLN A 181 14.93 -20.46 5.59
CA GLN A 181 15.26 -19.08 5.99
C GLN A 181 14.51 -18.00 5.20
N THR A 182 14.21 -18.26 3.93
CA THR A 182 13.49 -17.35 3.03
C THR A 182 12.04 -17.13 3.46
N ASN A 183 11.29 -18.19 3.78
CA ASN A 183 9.88 -18.09 4.15
C ASN A 183 9.69 -17.38 5.49
N THR A 184 10.58 -17.62 6.46
CA THR A 184 10.53 -16.95 7.77
C THR A 184 10.76 -15.44 7.66
N ARG A 185 11.60 -14.99 6.73
CA ARG A 185 11.85 -13.56 6.50
C ARG A 185 10.64 -12.86 5.89
N VAL A 186 10.02 -13.45 4.88
CA VAL A 186 8.78 -12.93 4.27
C VAL A 186 7.63 -12.91 5.28
N LEU A 187 7.55 -13.93 6.13
CA LEU A 187 6.56 -13.98 7.20
C LEU A 187 6.77 -12.85 8.22
N ARG A 188 8.03 -12.57 8.59
CA ARG A 188 8.36 -11.46 9.48
C ARG A 188 7.95 -10.09 8.91
N SER A 189 8.22 -9.83 7.62
CA SER A 189 7.79 -8.57 7.00
C SER A 189 6.27 -8.43 7.01
N LEU A 190 5.57 -9.52 6.73
CA LEU A 190 4.10 -9.54 6.69
C LEU A 190 3.51 -9.28 8.08
N VAL A 191 4.01 -9.91 9.14
CA VAL A 191 3.57 -9.63 10.52
C VAL A 191 3.77 -8.15 10.88
N ILE A 192 4.90 -7.54 10.50
CA ILE A 192 5.17 -6.13 10.80
C ILE A 192 4.19 -5.22 10.07
N ILE A 193 4.01 -5.43 8.75
CA ILE A 193 3.07 -4.66 7.93
C ILE A 193 1.69 -4.66 8.57
N LEU A 194 1.23 -5.85 8.96
CA LEU A 194 -0.11 -6.03 9.45
C LEU A 194 -0.31 -5.52 10.86
N SER A 195 0.72 -5.61 11.71
CA SER A 195 0.71 -4.97 13.02
C SER A 195 0.60 -3.46 12.89
N ILE A 196 1.33 -2.87 11.94
CA ILE A 196 1.28 -1.42 11.67
C ILE A 196 -0.09 -1.03 11.12
N SER A 197 -0.58 -1.74 10.10
CA SER A 197 -1.91 -1.49 9.51
C SER A 197 -3.02 -1.63 10.54
N ILE A 198 -3.17 -2.81 11.15
CA ILE A 198 -4.21 -3.07 12.17
C ILE A 198 -4.09 -2.09 13.34
N GLY A 199 -2.88 -1.79 13.80
CA GLY A 199 -2.64 -0.78 14.84
C GLY A 199 -3.16 0.59 14.43
N GLY A 200 -2.88 1.03 13.20
CA GLY A 200 -3.42 2.26 12.64
C GLY A 200 -4.96 2.27 12.62
N TYR A 201 -5.59 1.16 12.22
CA TYR A 201 -7.05 1.01 12.23
C TYR A 201 -7.64 1.10 13.64
N LEU A 202 -7.05 0.39 14.60
CA LEU A 202 -7.52 0.38 15.99
C LEU A 202 -7.35 1.74 16.65
N ILE A 203 -6.22 2.43 16.43
CA ILE A 203 -6.00 3.79 16.92
C ILE A 203 -7.03 4.72 16.31
N ASN A 204 -7.27 4.64 15.00
CA ASN A 204 -8.27 5.48 14.33
C ASN A 204 -9.68 5.24 14.88
N LEU A 205 -10.09 3.98 15.03
CA LEU A 205 -11.37 3.64 15.60
C LEU A 205 -11.49 4.14 17.06
N ALA A 206 -10.47 3.92 17.89
CA ALA A 206 -10.45 4.39 19.26
C ALA A 206 -10.60 5.91 19.32
N MET A 207 -9.88 6.66 18.47
CA MET A 207 -9.96 8.12 18.40
C MET A 207 -11.32 8.64 17.94
N TYR A 208 -12.02 7.94 17.04
CA TYR A 208 -13.38 8.32 16.63
C TYR A 208 -14.46 7.94 17.65
N GLN A 209 -14.25 6.85 18.41
CA GLN A 209 -15.19 6.41 19.44
C GLN A 209 -15.00 7.16 20.76
N LEU A 210 -13.79 7.61 21.11
CA LEU A 210 -13.47 8.32 22.36
C LEU A 210 -14.33 9.59 22.58
N PRO A 211 -14.52 10.49 21.59
CA PRO A 211 -15.35 11.68 21.74
C PRO A 211 -16.83 11.36 21.95
N ASN A 212 -17.33 10.25 21.38
CA ASN A 212 -18.73 9.82 21.52
C ASN A 212 -18.96 9.00 22.79
N ALA A 213 -17.96 8.23 23.24
CA ALA A 213 -18.04 7.37 24.41
C ALA A 213 -17.81 8.13 25.71
N VAL A 214 -17.17 9.29 25.66
CA VAL A 214 -16.83 10.07 26.85
C VAL A 214 -17.26 11.53 26.64
N ASN A 215 -18.40 11.91 27.23
CA ASN A 215 -18.84 13.32 27.34
C ASN A 215 -17.74 14.25 27.90
N VAL A 216 -16.71 13.69 28.55
CA VAL A 216 -15.51 14.37 29.05
C VAL A 216 -14.55 14.82 27.94
N PHE A 217 -14.42 14.09 26.83
CA PHE A 217 -13.51 14.51 25.76
C PHE A 217 -14.05 15.71 24.98
N GLY A 218 -15.37 15.80 24.82
CA GLY A 218 -16.03 16.98 24.26
C GLY A 218 -15.81 18.23 25.11
N SER A 219 -15.87 18.11 26.44
CA SER A 219 -15.63 19.25 27.34
C SER A 219 -14.16 19.69 27.38
N ILE A 220 -13.20 18.78 27.18
CA ILE A 220 -11.76 19.10 27.12
C ILE A 220 -11.38 19.76 25.79
N LEU A 221 -11.82 19.20 24.65
CA LEU A 221 -11.48 19.74 23.32
C LEU A 221 -12.27 21.01 23.00
N GLY A 222 -13.40 21.24 23.67
CA GLY A 222 -14.22 22.44 23.55
C GLY A 222 -15.08 22.40 22.29
N SER A 223 -14.78 23.24 21.31
CA SER A 223 -15.59 23.36 20.10
C SER A 223 -15.62 22.06 19.27
N PRO A 224 -16.76 21.67 18.66
CA PRO A 224 -16.87 20.52 17.77
C PRO A 224 -15.83 20.50 16.63
N ILE A 225 -15.42 21.68 16.17
CA ILE A 225 -14.38 21.88 15.14
C ILE A 225 -13.05 21.28 15.59
N ARG A 226 -12.63 21.51 16.84
CA ARG A 226 -11.38 20.96 17.40
C ARG A 226 -11.45 19.44 17.55
N ALA A 227 -12.60 18.90 17.94
CA ALA A 227 -12.81 17.46 17.98
C ALA A 227 -12.70 16.82 16.59
N TRP A 228 -13.29 17.48 15.58
CA TRP A 228 -13.15 17.08 14.18
C TRP A 228 -11.69 17.15 13.70
N GLN A 229 -10.98 18.25 13.97
CA GLN A 229 -9.56 18.42 13.64
C GLN A 229 -8.67 17.36 14.32
N PHE A 230 -9.01 16.98 15.56
CA PHE A 230 -8.28 15.94 16.27
C PHE A 230 -8.45 14.56 15.60
N GLY A 231 -9.62 14.25 15.05
CA GLY A 231 -9.84 13.06 14.23
C GLY A 231 -8.95 12.98 12.98
N PHE A 232 -8.50 14.12 12.44
CA PHE A 232 -7.54 14.12 11.33
C PHE A 232 -6.18 13.56 11.71
N ILE A 233 -5.76 13.72 12.97
CA ILE A 233 -4.48 13.18 13.44
C ILE A 233 -4.51 11.65 13.33
N SER A 234 -5.60 11.03 13.80
CA SER A 234 -5.75 9.58 13.71
C SER A 234 -5.92 9.09 12.28
N GLY A 235 -6.68 9.81 11.45
CA GLY A 235 -6.79 9.52 10.02
C GLY A 235 -5.46 9.62 9.27
N THR A 236 -4.60 10.55 9.67
CA THR A 236 -3.25 10.72 9.11
C THR A 236 -2.35 9.56 9.52
N LEU A 237 -2.40 9.12 10.79
CA LEU A 237 -1.66 7.94 11.26
C LEU A 237 -2.10 6.66 10.54
N LEU A 238 -3.41 6.50 10.32
CA LEU A 238 -3.95 5.38 9.53
C LEU A 238 -3.39 5.39 8.11
N ASN A 239 -3.38 6.55 7.45
CA ASN A 239 -2.83 6.68 6.11
C ASN A 239 -1.32 6.44 6.05
N ALA A 240 -0.58 6.86 7.07
CA ALA A 240 0.84 6.56 7.19
C ALA A 240 1.07 5.05 7.34
N ALA A 241 0.23 4.35 8.11
CA ALA A 241 0.25 2.90 8.22
C ALA A 241 -0.05 2.22 6.88
N ALA A 242 -1.10 2.63 6.18
CA ALA A 242 -1.48 2.15 4.85
C ALA A 242 -0.37 2.38 3.79
N GLY A 243 0.39 3.47 3.89
CA GLY A 243 1.52 3.77 3.01
C GLY A 243 2.82 3.04 3.36
N SER A 244 2.90 2.39 4.54
CA SER A 244 4.14 1.80 5.06
C SER A 244 4.52 0.46 4.42
N ASN A 245 3.61 -0.17 3.66
CA ASN A 245 3.79 -1.49 3.06
C ASN A 245 5.13 -1.62 2.31
N ALA A 246 5.41 -0.71 1.38
CA ALA A 246 6.63 -0.75 0.57
C ALA A 246 7.89 -0.56 1.42
N ILE A 247 7.82 0.33 2.41
CA ILE A 247 8.93 0.62 3.33
C ILE A 247 9.28 -0.64 4.11
N VAL A 248 8.29 -1.29 4.72
CA VAL A 248 8.52 -2.53 5.48
C VAL A 248 9.01 -3.65 4.56
N LEU A 249 8.46 -3.81 3.36
CA LEU A 249 8.94 -4.80 2.39
C LEU A 249 10.40 -4.56 2.01
N TYR A 250 10.79 -3.31 1.77
CA TYR A 250 12.18 -2.95 1.45
C TYR A 250 13.16 -3.29 2.59
N PHE A 251 12.78 -3.00 3.83
CA PHE A 251 13.63 -3.27 4.99
C PHE A 251 13.63 -4.74 5.42
N CYS A 252 12.53 -5.46 5.27
CA CYS A 252 12.38 -6.80 5.84
C CYS A 252 12.46 -7.95 4.82
N SER A 253 12.28 -7.72 3.51
CA SER A 253 12.45 -8.74 2.46
C SER A 253 13.65 -8.43 1.55
N ILE A 254 14.55 -9.41 1.42
CA ILE A 254 15.73 -9.30 0.56
C ILE A 254 15.32 -9.34 -0.91
N GLU A 255 14.28 -10.12 -1.24
CA GLU A 255 13.74 -10.26 -2.58
C GLU A 255 13.19 -8.91 -3.07
N TYR A 256 12.32 -8.27 -2.27
CA TYR A 256 11.79 -6.95 -2.58
C TYR A 256 12.89 -5.90 -2.63
N ARG A 257 13.80 -5.88 -1.64
CA ARG A 257 14.93 -4.94 -1.64
C ARG A 257 15.78 -5.02 -2.91
N ARG A 258 16.09 -6.24 -3.36
CA ARG A 258 16.87 -6.48 -4.59
C ARG A 258 16.12 -5.95 -5.81
N VAL A 259 14.82 -6.20 -5.88
CA VAL A 259 13.97 -5.75 -6.99
C VAL A 259 13.82 -4.22 -6.99
N PHE A 260 13.56 -3.60 -5.84
CA PHE A 260 13.49 -2.14 -5.72
C PHE A 260 14.80 -1.47 -6.14
N LYS A 261 15.96 -2.01 -5.72
CA LYS A 261 17.26 -1.47 -6.16
C LYS A 261 17.41 -1.51 -7.68
N LYS A 262 17.03 -2.61 -8.33
CA LYS A 262 17.06 -2.72 -9.80
C LYS A 262 16.17 -1.69 -10.48
N GLU A 263 14.96 -1.45 -9.96
CA GLU A 263 14.08 -0.41 -10.50
C GLU A 263 14.64 1.00 -10.26
N PHE A 264 15.18 1.28 -9.08
CA PHE A 264 15.81 2.58 -8.81
C PHE A 264 17.03 2.84 -9.69
N GLU A 265 17.85 1.82 -9.97
CA GLU A 265 18.96 1.90 -10.91
C GLU A 265 18.48 2.15 -12.35
N ALA A 266 17.42 1.46 -12.78
CA ALA A 266 16.82 1.67 -14.10
C ALA A 266 16.24 3.10 -14.25
N LEU A 267 15.56 3.60 -13.23
CA LEU A 267 15.04 4.97 -13.18
C LEU A 267 16.19 5.99 -13.22
N LYS A 268 17.24 5.79 -12.41
CA LYS A 268 18.43 6.64 -12.43
C LYS A 268 19.06 6.67 -13.82
N GLY A 269 19.19 5.52 -14.48
CA GLY A 269 19.68 5.42 -15.85
C GLY A 269 18.82 6.22 -16.85
N TYR A 270 17.50 6.16 -16.73
CA TYR A 270 16.58 6.92 -17.60
C TYR A 270 16.72 8.43 -17.42
N PHE A 271 16.82 8.92 -16.18
CA PHE A 271 16.99 10.36 -15.92
C PHE A 271 18.38 10.86 -16.27
N CYS A 272 19.44 10.07 -16.05
CA CYS A 272 20.80 10.47 -16.39
C CYS A 272 21.07 10.43 -17.91
N ASN A 273 20.53 9.46 -18.66
CA ASN A 273 20.75 9.37 -20.11
C ASN A 273 20.03 10.46 -20.92
N LYS A 274 18.93 11.04 -20.41
CA LYS A 274 18.30 12.19 -21.08
C LYS A 274 19.18 13.45 -21.10
N ASN A 275 20.21 13.51 -20.25
CA ASN A 275 21.17 14.61 -20.24
C ASN A 275 22.38 14.35 -21.14
N ALA A 276 22.53 13.14 -21.68
CA ALA A 276 23.49 12.86 -22.73
C ALA A 276 22.89 13.30 -24.07
N VAL A 277 22.88 14.61 -24.31
CA VAL A 277 22.71 15.18 -25.65
C VAL A 277 23.78 14.54 -26.51
N HIS A 278 23.38 13.63 -27.41
CA HIS A 278 24.26 13.10 -28.43
C HIS A 278 24.86 14.29 -29.19
N PRO A 279 26.19 14.50 -29.19
CA PRO A 279 26.79 15.50 -30.06
C PRO A 279 26.45 15.10 -31.51
N ILE A 280 25.56 15.88 -32.12
CA ILE A 280 25.22 15.82 -33.54
C ILE A 280 26.45 16.35 -34.28
N GLY A 281 27.48 15.52 -34.47
CA GLY A 281 28.73 16.03 -35.04
C GLY A 281 29.86 15.06 -35.33
N ALA A 282 29.67 13.74 -35.21
CA ALA A 282 30.78 12.78 -35.40
C ALA A 282 30.45 11.60 -36.33
N LYS A 283 29.68 11.83 -37.41
CA LYS A 283 29.30 10.76 -38.35
C LYS A 283 30.17 10.64 -39.62
N ASN A 284 31.23 11.43 -39.80
CA ASN A 284 31.96 11.43 -41.07
C ASN A 284 33.39 10.84 -41.06
N GLU A 285 33.89 10.23 -39.98
CA GLU A 285 35.30 9.77 -39.96
C GLU A 285 35.55 8.24 -39.85
N VAL A 286 34.53 7.39 -39.80
CA VAL A 286 34.74 5.93 -39.67
C VAL A 286 34.17 5.15 -40.87
N GLN A 287 34.66 5.47 -42.06
CA GLN A 287 34.52 4.58 -43.24
C GLN A 287 35.87 4.12 -43.83
N ASN A 288 37.00 4.36 -43.14
CA ASN A 288 38.32 3.86 -43.54
C ASN A 288 38.95 2.90 -42.51
N ALA A 289 38.14 2.14 -41.77
CA ALA A 289 38.64 1.10 -40.89
C ALA A 289 38.99 -0.17 -41.70
N ASN A 290 40.30 -0.31 -41.93
CA ASN A 290 41.02 -1.44 -42.51
C ASN A 290 40.32 -2.82 -42.33
N PRO A 291 39.93 -3.51 -43.42
CA PRO A 291 39.22 -4.79 -43.38
C PRO A 291 39.97 -5.91 -42.63
N ASN A 292 41.29 -5.80 -42.47
CA ASN A 292 42.09 -6.77 -41.72
C ASN A 292 41.78 -6.79 -40.21
N LYS A 293 41.28 -5.70 -39.63
CA LYS A 293 40.97 -5.67 -38.18
C LYS A 293 39.71 -6.47 -37.86
N LYS A 294 38.76 -6.55 -38.80
CA LYS A 294 37.51 -7.33 -38.65
C LYS A 294 37.77 -8.84 -38.70
N LEU A 295 38.77 -9.28 -39.46
CA LEU A 295 39.14 -10.70 -39.57
C LEU A 295 39.80 -11.24 -38.28
N ASN A 296 40.60 -10.41 -37.59
CA ASN A 296 41.24 -10.81 -36.34
C ASN A 296 40.26 -10.97 -35.17
N ILE A 297 39.20 -10.15 -35.11
CA ILE A 297 38.16 -10.27 -34.08
C ILE A 297 37.37 -11.59 -34.25
N ILE A 298 37.09 -11.98 -35.50
CA ILE A 298 36.40 -13.25 -35.78
C ILE A 298 37.27 -14.45 -35.35
N ARG A 299 38.57 -14.45 -35.65
CA ARG A 299 39.49 -15.52 -35.24
C ARG A 299 39.61 -15.65 -33.71
N LEU A 300 39.67 -14.53 -32.98
CA LEU A 300 39.69 -14.53 -31.52
C LEU A 300 38.40 -15.09 -30.91
N SER A 301 37.23 -14.76 -31.49
CA SER A 301 35.95 -15.30 -31.01
C SER A 301 35.82 -16.83 -31.20
N GLN A 302 36.43 -17.39 -32.26
CA GLN A 302 36.44 -18.83 -32.49
C GLN A 302 37.38 -19.58 -31.53
N GLN A 303 38.54 -19.01 -31.18
CA GLN A 303 39.46 -19.64 -30.22
C GLN A 303 38.92 -19.69 -28.79
N ILE A 304 38.16 -18.68 -28.37
CA ILE A 304 37.54 -18.65 -27.03
C ILE A 304 36.49 -19.75 -26.92
N ASN A 305 35.67 -19.95 -27.96
CA ASN A 305 34.58 -20.93 -27.91
C ASN A 305 35.08 -22.39 -27.80
N VAL A 306 36.22 -22.72 -28.41
CA VAL A 306 36.84 -24.05 -28.29
C VAL A 306 37.38 -24.31 -26.88
N LYS A 307 37.93 -23.29 -26.19
CA LYS A 307 38.38 -23.44 -24.80
C LYS A 307 37.24 -23.66 -23.83
N THR A 308 36.09 -23.01 -24.04
CA THR A 308 34.93 -23.15 -23.14
C THR A 308 34.30 -24.55 -23.23
N ILE A 309 34.33 -25.20 -24.39
CA ILE A 309 33.80 -26.56 -24.57
C ILE A 309 34.63 -27.62 -23.81
N ASN A 310 35.95 -27.44 -23.70
CA ASN A 310 36.81 -28.39 -22.97
C ASN A 310 36.74 -28.26 -21.45
N LEU A 311 36.28 -27.12 -20.91
CA LEU A 311 36.13 -26.91 -19.47
C LEU A 311 34.86 -27.54 -18.87
N ASN A 312 33.88 -27.93 -19.70
CA ASN A 312 32.65 -28.59 -19.25
C ASN A 312 32.71 -30.14 -19.29
N ARG A 313 33.91 -30.72 -19.48
CA ARG A 313 34.12 -32.18 -19.53
C ARG A 313 34.88 -32.76 -18.33
N TYR A 314 35.12 -31.97 -17.29
CA TYR A 314 35.72 -32.41 -16.02
C TYR A 314 34.79 -32.09 -14.86
#